data_AF-A0A915J1R0-F1
#
_entry.id   AF-A0A915J1R0-F1
#
_cell.length_a   1.000
_cell.length_b   1.000
_cell.length_c   1.000
_cell.angle_alpha   90.00
_cell.angle_beta   90.00
_cell.angle_gamma   90.00
#
_symmetry.space_group_name_H-M   'P 1'
#
loop_
_entity.id
_entity.type
_entity.pdbx_description
1 polymer ?
#
loop_
_entity_poly.entity_id
_entity_poly.type
_entity_poly.pdbx_seq_one_letter_code
_entity_poly.pdbx_strand_id
1 'polypeptide(L)' 'EFRQSGFLCDIEIVVQEQCFQCHKVVLASSIPYFRSMFSSEMIETRQKTVEIRDISSKAFDLLLQ' A
#
# COMPACT_ATOMS: atom_id res chain seq x y z
N GLU A 1 -10.66 11.23 1.83
CA GLU A 1 -12.05 10.70 1.77
C GLU A 1 -12.13 9.28 1.19
N PHE A 2 -11.80 9.04 -0.08
CA PHE A 2 -11.95 7.71 -0.71
C PHE A 2 -11.21 6.55 -0.01
N ARG A 3 -10.01 6.81 0.54
CA ARG A 3 -9.27 5.82 1.33
C ARG A 3 -10.02 5.40 2.60
N GLN A 4 -10.56 6.37 3.33
CA GLN A 4 -11.26 6.13 4.60
C GLN A 4 -12.58 5.37 4.40
N SER A 5 -13.22 5.54 3.24
CA SER A 5 -14.42 4.79 2.86
C SER A 5 -14.12 3.44 2.20
N GLY A 6 -12.85 3.06 2.03
CA GLY A 6 -12.44 1.86 1.29
C GLY A 6 -12.79 1.89 -0.20
N PHE A 7 -13.16 3.05 -0.75
CA PHE A 7 -13.64 3.15 -2.12
C PHE A 7 -12.47 3.08 -3.10
N LEU A 8 -12.55 2.15 -4.06
CA LEU A 8 -11.51 1.86 -5.06
C LEU A 8 -10.16 1.41 -4.47
N CYS A 9 -10.09 1.07 -3.18
CA CYS A 9 -8.88 0.49 -2.59
C CYS A 9 -8.66 -0.92 -3.16
N ASP A 10 -7.55 -1.10 -3.88
CA ASP A 10 -7.19 -2.31 -4.60
C ASP A 10 -5.99 -3.05 -3.99
N ILE A 11 -5.48 -2.54 -2.86
CA ILE A 11 -4.46 -3.19 -2.04
C ILE A 11 -4.63 -2.91 -0.54
N GLU A 12 -4.23 -3.89 0.26
CA GLU A 12 -4.06 -3.81 1.70
C GLU A 12 -2.56 -3.91 2.03
N ILE A 13 -2.07 -2.99 2.84
CA ILE A 13 -0.69 -2.99 3.32
C ILE A 13 -0.75 -3.34 4.82
N VAL A 14 -0.03 -4.38 5.23
CA VAL A 14 0.09 -4.78 6.63
C VAL A 14 1.42 -4.25 7.17
N VAL A 15 1.37 -3.44 8.22
CA VAL A 15 2.56 -2.89 8.88
C VAL A 15 2.40 -3.07 10.38
N GLN A 16 3.33 -3.80 11.02
CA GLN A 16 3.27 -4.09 12.46
C GLN A 16 1.87 -4.53 12.93
N GLU A 17 1.31 -5.55 12.25
CA GLU A 17 -0.02 -6.12 12.55
C GLU A 17 -1.21 -5.18 12.28
N GLN A 18 -0.99 -3.96 11.78
CA GLN A 18 -2.04 -3.04 11.36
C GLN A 18 -2.28 -3.11 9.85
N CYS A 19 -3.55 -3.21 9.45
CA CYS A 19 -3.96 -3.22 8.04
C CYS A 19 -4.32 -1.82 7.54
N PHE A 20 -3.80 -1.46 6.38
CA PHE A 20 -4.05 -0.18 5.70
C PHE A 20 -4.60 -0.44 4.30
N GLN A 21 -5.86 -0.11 4.06
CA GLN A 21 -6.41 -0.09 2.70
C GLN A 21 -5.93 1.12 1.93
N CYS A 22 -5.38 0.87 0.74
CA CYS A 22 -4.72 1.86 -0.08
C CYS A 22 -5.05 1.67 -1.57
N HIS A 23 -4.67 2.66 -2.38
CA HIS A 23 -4.75 2.60 -3.83
C HIS A 23 -3.35 2.36 -4.40
N LYS A 24 -3.17 1.30 -5.20
CA LYS A 24 -1.91 0.97 -5.87
C LYS A 24 -1.39 2.16 -6.68
N VAL A 25 -2.29 2.82 -7.42
CA VAL A 25 -1.92 3.97 -8.27
C VAL A 25 -1.36 5.14 -7.47
N VAL A 26 -1.94 5.45 -6.31
CA VAL A 26 -1.48 6.56 -5.46
C VAL A 26 -0.10 6.23 -4.89
N LEU A 27 0.04 5.03 -4.33
CA LEU A 27 1.32 4.55 -3.80
C LEU A 27 2.43 4.50 -4.86
N ALA A 28 2.15 3.97 -6.06
CA ALA A 28 3.10 3.93 -7.17
C ALA A 28 3.46 5.31 -7.73
N SER A 29 2.54 6.28 -7.64
CA SER A 29 2.82 7.64 -8.09
C SER A 29 3.83 8.34 -7.17
N SER A 30 3.70 8.14 -5.85
CA SER A 30 4.44 8.86 -4.82
C SER A 30 5.70 8.15 -4.33
N ILE A 31 5.76 6.81 -4.37
CA ILE A 31 6.82 6.03 -3.74
C ILE A 31 7.44 5.07 -4.77
N PRO A 32 8.74 5.23 -5.11
CA PRO A 32 9.41 4.40 -6.13
C PRO A 32 9.37 2.90 -5.85
N TYR A 33 9.44 2.50 -4.58
CA TYR A 33 9.31 1.09 -4.19
C TYR A 33 7.98 0.49 -4.66
N PHE A 34 6.86 1.14 -4.36
CA PHE A 34 5.54 0.70 -4.78
C PHE A 34 5.36 0.80 -6.30
N ARG A 35 6.00 1.77 -6.95
CA ARG A 35 6.00 1.85 -8.42
C ARG A 35 6.58 0.58 -9.02
N SER A 36 7.80 0.22 -8.62
CA SER A 36 8.49 -0.97 -9.12
C SER A 36 7.73 -2.25 -8.77
N MET A 37 7.18 -2.34 -7.56
CA MET A 37 6.36 -3.47 -7.12
C MET A 37 5.09 -3.63 -7.95
N PHE A 38 4.39 -2.54 -8.28
CA PHE A 38 3.11 -2.59 -9.00
C PHE A 38 3.25 -2.54 -10.52
N SER A 39 4.40 -2.14 -11.07
CA SER A 39 4.66 -2.15 -12.51
C SER A 39 5.29 -3.44 -13.01
N SER A 40 5.65 -4.36 -12.11
CA SER A 40 6.23 -5.66 -12.46
C SER A 40 5.14 -6.64 -12.92
N GLU A 41 5.48 -7.62 -13.79
CA GLU A 41 4.59 -8.75 -14.12
C GLU A 41 4.67 -9.88 -13.09
N MET A 42 5.25 -9.60 -11.91
CA MET A 42 5.44 -10.58 -10.84
C MET A 42 4.13 -10.90 -10.10
N ILE A 43 4.07 -12.09 -9.52
CA ILE A 43 2.90 -12.59 -8.77
C ILE A 43 2.54 -11.66 -7.60
N GLU A 44 3.55 -11.02 -6.99
CA GLU A 44 3.38 -10.01 -5.93
C GLU A 44 2.50 -8.83 -6.37
N THR A 45 2.53 -8.46 -7.65
CA THR A 45 1.66 -7.42 -8.21
C THR A 45 0.18 -7.82 -8.20
N ARG A 46 -0.11 -9.13 -8.24
CA ARG A 46 -1.46 -9.70 -8.16
C ARG A 46 -1.93 -9.93 -6.73
N GLN A 47 -1.04 -9.88 -5.74
CA GLN A 47 -1.46 -9.97 -4.35
C GLN A 47 -2.29 -8.73 -3.97
N LYS A 48 -3.35 -9.00 -3.21
CA LYS A 48 -4.22 -7.97 -2.63
C LYS A 48 -3.73 -7.49 -1.27
N THR A 49 -2.79 -8.22 -0.65
CA THR A 49 -2.23 -7.88 0.66
C THR A 49 -0.70 -7.99 0.59
N VAL A 50 0.00 -6.97 1.09
CA VAL A 50 1.47 -6.91 1.15
C VAL A 50 1.90 -6.54 2.57
N GLU A 51 2.83 -7.28 3.15
CA GLU A 51 3.38 -7.00 4.47
C GLU A 51 4.69 -6.19 4.34
N ILE A 52 4.81 -5.11 5.11
CA ILE A 52 6.03 -4.29 5.18
C ILE A 52 6.53 -4.30 6.62
N ARG A 53 7.78 -4.77 6.81
CA ARG A 53 8.38 -4.96 8.13
C ARG A 53 9.38 -3.86 8.51
N ASP A 54 9.88 -3.11 7.52
CA ASP A 54 10.96 -2.12 7.70
C ASP A 54 10.47 -0.71 8.08
N ILE A 55 9.18 -0.53 8.32
CA ILE A 55 8.60 0.75 8.74
C ILE A 55 7.63 0.55 9.90
N SER A 56 7.54 1.54 10.79
CA SER A 56 6.52 1.52 11.84
C SER A 56 5.14 1.86 11.27
N SER A 57 4.09 1.29 11.85
CA SER A 57 2.71 1.57 11.43
C SER A 57 2.37 3.06 11.51
N LYS A 58 2.90 3.76 12.53
CA LYS A 58 2.75 5.21 12.71
C LYS A 58 3.41 6.02 11.60
N ALA A 59 4.64 5.64 11.20
CA ALA A 59 5.32 6.31 10.09
C ALA A 59 4.61 6.03 8.76
N PHE A 60 4.07 4.82 8.57
CA PHE A 60 3.28 4.50 7.39
C PHE A 60 1.97 5.28 7.34
N ASP A 61 1.27 5.45 8.47
CA ASP A 61 0.05 6.27 8.51
C ASP A 61 0.32 7.74 8.13
N LEU A 62 1.45 8.30 8.58
CA LEU A 62 1.88 9.65 8.18
C LEU A 62 2.16 9.77 6.67
N LEU A 63 2.61 8.69 6.01
CA LEU A 63 2.77 8.67 4.55
C LEU A 63 1.44 8.63 3.81
N LEU A 64 0.34 8.25 4.47
CA LEU A 64 -1.00 8.12 3.91
C LEU A 64 -1.94 9.32 4.22
N GLN A 65 -1.44 10.35 4.91
CA GLN A 65 -2.16 11.61 5.16
C GLN A 65 -1.99 12.57 3.98
#